data_AF-A0A921U454-F1
#
_entry.id   AF-A0A921U454-F1
#
_cell.length_a   1.000
_cell.length_b   1.000
_cell.length_c   1.000
_cell.angle_alpha   90.00
_cell.angle_beta   90.00
_cell.angle_gamma   90.00
#
_symmetry.space_group_name_H-M   'P 1'
#
loop_
_entity.id
_entity.type
_entity.pdbx_description
1 polymer ?
#
loop_
_entity_poly.entity_id
_entity_poly.type
_entity_poly.pdbx_seq_one_letter_code
_entity_poly.pdbx_strand_id
1 'polypeptide(L)'
;MANNTALTTQDSGILARFLNDLAASHPRRDRATSTTQPAHQRRPNKSPALRARRHATLASLPSAAAAAAMVSAEVGIDYVLWTEAEVSARVGEVAAELAADLRAQPEPAVVVGVATGAFLFLADLVRRVDVRLAVDFVRVESYGAGTESSGKPRITSDLKVDVAGKHVVVVEDIVDTGNTLSCLIAHLEKKGASSISVCTFLDKPARRKVSVQLVGDGKFYRGFECPDYFVVGYGLDYAELYRNLPYVGVLKPEMYKKDSSN
;
A
#
# COMPACT_ATOMS: atom_id res chain seq x y z
N MET A 1 -55.58 -8.64 -26.34
CA MET A 1 -54.59 -8.11 -27.31
C MET A 1 -53.45 -7.52 -26.50
N ALA A 2 -52.32 -8.22 -26.41
CA ALA A 2 -51.16 -7.81 -25.64
C ALA A 2 -50.04 -7.41 -26.61
N ASN A 3 -49.50 -6.20 -26.43
CA ASN A 3 -48.44 -5.66 -27.28
C ASN A 3 -47.07 -6.15 -26.82
N ASN A 4 -46.33 -6.64 -27.81
CA ASN A 4 -44.97 -7.13 -27.77
C ASN A 4 -44.04 -5.97 -28.20
N THR A 5 -43.02 -5.63 -27.39
CA THR A 5 -41.99 -4.66 -27.81
C THR A 5 -40.61 -5.24 -27.55
N ALA A 6 -39.87 -5.42 -28.64
CA ALA A 6 -38.57 -6.05 -28.73
C ALA A 6 -37.44 -5.15 -28.17
N LEU A 7 -36.48 -5.78 -27.50
CA LEU A 7 -35.16 -5.22 -27.19
C LEU A 7 -34.28 -5.28 -28.45
N THR A 8 -33.81 -4.13 -28.89
CA THR A 8 -32.87 -3.96 -30.01
C THR A 8 -31.44 -4.23 -29.57
N THR A 9 -30.76 -5.08 -30.34
CA THR A 9 -29.34 -5.42 -30.28
C THR A 9 -28.46 -4.27 -30.74
N GLN A 10 -27.61 -3.75 -29.85
CA GLN A 10 -26.54 -2.84 -30.24
C GLN A 10 -25.34 -2.97 -29.29
N ASP A 11 -24.68 -4.13 -29.24
CA ASP A 11 -23.34 -4.22 -28.61
C ASP A 11 -22.52 -5.46 -29.00
N SER A 12 -22.44 -5.80 -30.30
CA SER A 12 -21.62 -6.92 -30.79
C SER A 12 -20.44 -6.47 -31.68
N GLY A 13 -20.24 -5.17 -31.87
CA GLY A 13 -19.24 -4.62 -32.79
C GLY A 13 -17.86 -4.32 -32.17
N ILE A 14 -17.79 -4.13 -30.85
CA ILE A 14 -16.55 -3.67 -30.18
C ILE A 14 -15.64 -4.86 -29.83
N LEU A 15 -16.21 -6.01 -29.46
CA LEU A 15 -15.45 -7.22 -29.14
C LEU A 15 -14.78 -7.87 -30.37
N ALA A 16 -15.40 -7.75 -31.55
CA ALA A 16 -14.88 -8.31 -32.81
C ALA A 16 -13.66 -7.53 -33.37
N ARG A 17 -13.53 -6.23 -33.05
CA ARG A 17 -12.35 -5.44 -33.45
C ARG A 17 -11.13 -5.74 -32.58
N PHE A 18 -11.33 -6.02 -31.29
CA PHE A 18 -10.24 -6.28 -30.36
C PHE A 18 -9.53 -7.63 -30.61
N LEU A 19 -10.26 -8.64 -31.12
CA LEU A 19 -9.68 -9.95 -31.45
C LEU A 19 -8.90 -9.96 -32.76
N ASN A 20 -9.19 -9.05 -33.69
CA ASN A 20 -8.48 -8.99 -34.98
C ASN A 20 -7.10 -8.33 -34.86
N ASP A 21 -6.93 -7.39 -33.94
CA ASP A 21 -5.67 -6.68 -33.73
C ASP A 21 -4.61 -7.53 -33.00
N LEU A 22 -5.02 -8.58 -32.27
CA LEU A 22 -4.08 -9.51 -31.63
C LEU A 22 -3.48 -10.56 -32.60
N ALA A 23 -4.09 -10.77 -33.77
CA ALA A 23 -3.61 -11.75 -34.75
C ALA A 23 -2.54 -11.17 -35.72
N ALA A 24 -2.29 -9.86 -35.69
CA ALA A 24 -1.44 -9.17 -36.67
C ALA A 24 0.02 -8.97 -36.25
N SER A 25 0.45 -9.43 -35.07
CA SER A 25 1.81 -9.18 -34.54
C SER A 25 2.62 -10.47 -34.35
N HIS A 26 2.93 -11.18 -35.44
CA HIS A 26 4.00 -12.18 -35.46
C HIS A 26 4.87 -12.01 -36.70
N PRO A 27 6.18 -11.69 -36.56
CA PRO A 27 7.07 -11.62 -37.71
C PRO A 27 7.34 -13.04 -38.24
N ARG A 28 6.93 -13.27 -39.49
CA ARG A 28 7.28 -14.46 -40.29
C ARG A 28 8.80 -14.52 -40.47
N ARG A 29 9.42 -15.64 -40.11
CA ARG A 29 10.81 -15.94 -40.47
C ARG A 29 10.85 -16.44 -41.92
N ASP A 30 11.51 -15.69 -42.79
CA ASP A 30 11.76 -16.08 -44.16
C ASP A 30 12.79 -17.22 -44.25
N ARG A 31 12.47 -18.18 -45.11
CA ARG A 31 13.27 -19.33 -45.50
C ARG A 31 14.20 -18.88 -46.64
N ALA A 32 15.50 -18.78 -46.38
CA ALA A 32 16.51 -18.65 -47.43
C ALA A 32 17.09 -20.02 -47.80
N THR A 33 17.07 -20.34 -49.08
CA THR A 33 17.72 -21.50 -49.70
C THR A 33 18.71 -21.00 -50.76
N SER A 34 20.01 -21.25 -50.57
CA SER A 34 21.00 -21.49 -51.63
C SER A 34 22.22 -22.16 -50.96
N THR A 35 22.43 -23.46 -51.18
CA THR A 35 23.28 -24.14 -52.19
C THR A 35 24.78 -23.81 -52.12
N THR A 36 25.55 -24.90 -52.15
CA THR A 36 26.99 -25.11 -52.47
C THR A 36 28.07 -24.95 -51.38
N GLN A 37 28.66 -26.12 -51.06
CA GLN A 37 29.92 -26.43 -50.37
C GLN A 37 31.12 -26.27 -51.35
N PRO A 38 32.40 -26.19 -50.91
CA PRO A 38 33.09 -27.42 -50.47
C PRO A 38 34.13 -27.27 -49.34
N ALA A 39 34.59 -28.44 -48.92
CA ALA A 39 35.43 -28.80 -47.78
C ALA A 39 36.81 -28.09 -47.67
N HIS A 40 37.29 -27.89 -46.43
CA HIS A 40 38.61 -28.38 -46.00
C HIS A 40 38.87 -28.23 -44.48
N GLN A 41 39.47 -29.30 -43.93
CA GLN A 41 40.40 -29.35 -42.78
C GLN A 41 39.88 -29.32 -41.32
N ARG A 42 39.86 -30.52 -40.73
CA ARG A 42 40.02 -30.78 -39.29
C ARG A 42 41.45 -30.48 -38.85
N ARG A 43 41.64 -29.87 -37.66
CA ARG A 43 42.73 -30.09 -36.68
C ARG A 43 42.50 -29.28 -35.38
N PRO A 44 43.19 -29.58 -34.25
CA PRO A 44 42.53 -30.14 -33.08
C PRO A 44 42.55 -29.28 -31.80
N ASN A 45 41.76 -29.74 -30.83
CA ASN A 45 41.73 -29.36 -29.42
C ASN A 45 43.12 -29.50 -28.73
N LYS A 46 43.52 -28.49 -27.95
CA LYS A 46 44.53 -28.42 -26.86
C LYS A 46 44.55 -26.95 -26.39
N SER A 47 44.22 -26.59 -25.15
CA SER A 47 45.01 -26.88 -23.96
C SER A 47 44.19 -26.75 -22.67
N PRO A 48 44.44 -27.60 -21.65
CA PRO A 48 43.93 -27.43 -20.30
C PRO A 48 44.94 -26.66 -19.45
N ALA A 49 44.49 -25.66 -18.68
CA ALA A 49 45.04 -25.27 -17.37
C ALA A 49 44.69 -23.81 -17.05
N LEU A 50 43.78 -23.60 -16.10
CA LEU A 50 44.08 -22.78 -14.92
C LEU A 50 43.06 -23.08 -13.82
N ARG A 51 43.25 -24.21 -13.14
CA ARG A 51 42.56 -24.51 -11.89
C ARG A 51 43.39 -23.90 -10.76
N ALA A 52 43.24 -22.60 -10.53
CA ALA A 52 43.84 -21.91 -9.40
C ALA A 52 42.75 -21.62 -8.36
N ARG A 53 42.92 -22.26 -7.21
CA ARG A 53 42.10 -22.16 -6.00
C ARG A 53 41.92 -20.70 -5.57
N ARG A 54 40.68 -20.31 -5.30
CA ARG A 54 40.35 -19.28 -4.31
C ARG A 54 39.34 -19.89 -3.34
N HIS A 55 39.86 -20.45 -2.24
CA HIS A 55 39.06 -20.59 -1.03
C HIS A 55 38.84 -19.17 -0.51
N ALA A 56 37.76 -18.53 -0.95
CA ALA A 56 37.15 -17.48 -0.16
C ALA A 56 36.52 -18.18 1.04
N THR A 57 37.07 -17.96 2.22
CA THR A 57 36.36 -18.18 3.48
C THR A 57 35.05 -17.39 3.38
N LEU A 58 33.93 -18.09 3.20
CA LEU A 58 32.62 -17.49 3.41
C LEU A 58 32.59 -17.06 4.88
N ALA A 59 32.78 -15.76 5.14
CA ALA A 59 32.33 -15.19 6.39
C ALA A 59 30.84 -15.54 6.51
N SER A 60 30.47 -16.23 7.59
CA SER A 60 29.07 -16.59 7.85
C SER A 60 28.25 -15.32 7.86
N LEU A 61 27.28 -15.22 6.94
CA LEU A 61 26.33 -14.12 6.94
C LEU A 61 25.64 -14.06 8.31
N PRO A 62 25.44 -12.86 8.89
CA PRO A 62 24.71 -12.74 10.13
C PRO A 62 23.31 -13.34 9.97
N SER A 63 22.80 -13.97 11.04
CA SER A 63 21.40 -14.38 11.13
C SER A 63 20.48 -13.20 10.80
N ALA A 64 19.31 -13.43 10.21
CA ALA A 64 18.33 -12.37 9.94
C ALA A 64 18.04 -11.51 11.18
N ALA A 65 18.03 -12.12 12.37
CA ALA A 65 17.87 -11.42 13.64
C ALA A 65 19.08 -10.54 14.00
N ALA A 66 20.30 -10.99 13.71
CA ALA A 66 21.53 -10.22 13.94
C ALA A 66 21.69 -9.08 12.92
N ALA A 67 21.29 -9.30 11.67
CA ALA A 67 21.24 -8.25 10.65
C ALA A 67 20.18 -7.19 11.01
N ALA A 68 18.98 -7.61 11.46
CA ALA A 68 17.95 -6.68 11.93
C ALA A 68 18.39 -5.88 13.17
N ALA A 69 19.12 -6.49 14.10
CA ALA A 69 19.67 -5.81 15.27
C ALA A 69 20.78 -4.82 14.91
N MET A 70 21.67 -5.17 13.96
CA MET A 70 22.71 -4.25 13.48
C MET A 70 22.14 -3.07 12.69
N VAL A 71 21.13 -3.29 11.85
CA VAL A 71 20.41 -2.21 11.15
C VAL A 71 19.68 -1.31 12.15
N SER A 72 19.12 -1.86 13.23
CA SER A 72 18.44 -1.05 14.27
C SER A 72 19.38 -0.09 15.01
N ALA A 73 20.64 -0.49 15.23
CA ALA A 73 21.62 0.36 15.92
C ALA A 73 22.06 1.58 15.11
N GLU A 74 22.11 1.48 13.77
CA GLU A 74 22.52 2.57 12.87
C GLU A 74 21.37 3.54 12.51
N VAL A 75 20.11 3.12 12.72
CA VAL A 75 18.91 3.80 12.18
C VAL A 75 18.17 4.62 13.27
N GLY A 76 18.72 4.75 14.48
CA GLY A 76 18.09 5.55 15.55
C GLY A 76 16.82 4.91 16.13
N ILE A 77 16.62 3.61 15.90
CA ILE A 77 15.52 2.82 16.45
C ILE A 77 15.91 2.32 17.84
N ASP A 78 15.04 2.49 18.82
CA ASP A 78 15.23 1.99 20.19
C ASP A 78 14.99 0.48 20.24
N TYR A 79 13.78 0.06 19.85
CA TYR A 79 13.43 -1.34 19.67
C TYR A 79 12.33 -1.51 18.61
N VAL A 80 12.24 -2.72 18.05
CA VAL A 80 11.16 -3.11 17.15
C VAL A 80 9.90 -3.37 17.98
N LEU A 81 8.82 -2.65 17.68
CA LEU A 81 7.52 -2.81 18.35
C LEU A 81 6.68 -3.91 17.69
N TRP A 82 6.68 -3.96 16.36
CA TRP A 82 6.09 -5.05 15.57
C TRP A 82 6.98 -5.38 14.39
N THR A 83 7.33 -6.65 14.26
CA THR A 83 8.13 -7.21 13.16
C THR A 83 7.34 -7.22 11.85
N GLU A 84 8.04 -7.35 10.72
CA GLU A 84 7.41 -7.50 9.40
C GLU A 84 6.41 -8.69 9.36
N ALA A 85 6.74 -9.79 10.03
CA ALA A 85 5.88 -10.96 10.10
C ALA A 85 4.58 -10.67 10.89
N GLU A 86 4.67 -9.95 12.01
CA GLU A 86 3.51 -9.55 12.82
C GLU A 86 2.63 -8.54 12.09
N VAL A 87 3.25 -7.54 11.44
CA VAL A 87 2.55 -6.58 10.57
C VAL A 87 1.81 -7.31 9.46
N SER A 88 2.50 -8.20 8.74
CA SER A 88 1.90 -9.01 7.69
C SER A 88 0.76 -9.88 8.23
N ALA A 89 0.91 -10.56 9.36
CA ALA A 89 -0.17 -11.36 9.94
C ALA A 89 -1.41 -10.49 10.23
N ARG A 90 -1.21 -9.36 10.92
CA ARG A 90 -2.32 -8.49 11.34
C ARG A 90 -3.05 -7.83 10.18
N VAL A 91 -2.32 -7.41 9.14
CA VAL A 91 -2.94 -6.88 7.92
C VAL A 91 -3.82 -7.94 7.25
N GLY A 92 -3.44 -9.23 7.33
CA GLY A 92 -4.24 -10.34 6.80
C GLY A 92 -5.56 -10.52 7.55
N GLU A 93 -5.51 -10.44 8.89
CA GLU A 93 -6.69 -10.52 9.75
C GLU A 93 -7.67 -9.37 9.46
N VAL A 94 -7.18 -8.13 9.46
CA VAL A 94 -8.02 -6.95 9.19
C VAL A 94 -8.56 -6.96 7.75
N ALA A 95 -7.78 -7.42 6.78
CA ALA A 95 -8.26 -7.59 5.41
C ALA A 95 -9.41 -8.60 5.32
N ALA A 96 -9.34 -9.69 6.09
CA ALA A 96 -10.40 -10.70 6.11
C ALA A 96 -11.69 -10.18 6.75
N GLU A 97 -11.58 -9.44 7.86
CA GLU A 97 -12.70 -8.74 8.50
C GLU A 97 -13.36 -7.75 7.51
N LEU A 98 -12.56 -6.88 6.90
CA LEU A 98 -13.03 -5.90 5.94
C LEU A 98 -13.67 -6.57 4.72
N ALA A 99 -13.05 -7.61 4.16
CA ALA A 99 -13.60 -8.33 3.01
C ALA A 99 -14.95 -8.98 3.33
N ALA A 100 -15.13 -9.54 4.53
CA ALA A 100 -16.41 -10.10 4.94
C ALA A 100 -17.53 -9.06 4.93
N ASP A 101 -17.26 -7.87 5.46
CA ASP A 101 -18.23 -6.77 5.51
C ASP A 101 -18.48 -6.14 4.14
N LEU A 102 -17.45 -6.02 3.30
CA LEU A 102 -17.60 -5.48 1.95
C LEU A 102 -18.38 -6.42 1.00
N ARG A 103 -18.33 -7.74 1.20
CA ARG A 103 -19.17 -8.69 0.43
C ARG A 103 -20.67 -8.49 0.67
N ALA A 104 -21.04 -7.97 1.83
CA ALA A 104 -22.43 -7.70 2.18
C ALA A 104 -22.95 -6.39 1.58
N GLN A 105 -22.07 -5.54 1.02
CA GLN A 105 -22.46 -4.29 0.37
C GLN A 105 -23.07 -4.56 -1.01
N PRO A 106 -24.16 -3.86 -1.38
CA PRO A 106 -24.81 -4.08 -2.68
C PRO A 106 -23.98 -3.58 -3.86
N GLU A 107 -23.14 -2.55 -3.63
CA GLU A 107 -22.31 -1.91 -4.64
C GLU A 107 -20.82 -1.95 -4.21
N PRO A 108 -19.87 -1.99 -5.16
CA PRO A 108 -18.44 -1.92 -4.85
C PRO A 108 -18.08 -0.68 -4.04
N ALA A 109 -17.38 -0.89 -2.92
CA ALA A 109 -16.89 0.19 -2.08
C ALA A 109 -15.72 0.96 -2.74
N VAL A 110 -15.51 2.20 -2.28
CA VAL A 110 -14.33 3.00 -2.61
C VAL A 110 -13.39 3.00 -1.41
N VAL A 111 -12.20 2.44 -1.58
CA VAL A 111 -11.13 2.45 -0.57
C VAL A 111 -10.24 3.65 -0.82
N VAL A 112 -10.12 4.52 0.19
CA VAL A 112 -9.42 5.80 0.10
C VAL A 112 -8.22 5.79 1.03
N GLY A 113 -7.01 5.76 0.48
CA GLY A 113 -5.79 5.90 1.27
C GLY A 113 -5.46 7.35 1.59
N VAL A 114 -5.13 7.64 2.84
CA VAL A 114 -4.64 8.95 3.26
C VAL A 114 -3.12 9.02 2.99
N ALA A 115 -2.76 9.81 1.99
CA ALA A 115 -1.38 10.00 1.60
C ALA A 115 -0.66 10.97 2.56
N THR A 116 0.64 10.80 2.81
CA THR A 116 1.52 9.75 2.23
C THR A 116 1.56 8.50 3.09
N GLY A 117 1.39 8.60 4.40
CA GLY A 117 1.71 7.52 5.35
C GLY A 117 0.99 6.19 5.11
N ALA A 118 -0.29 6.21 4.72
CA ALA A 118 -1.07 4.99 4.55
C ALA A 118 -0.70 4.14 3.33
N PHE A 119 0.21 4.58 2.44
CA PHE A 119 0.40 3.94 1.13
C PHE A 119 0.85 2.48 1.19
N LEU A 120 1.73 2.11 2.13
CA LEU A 120 2.17 0.72 2.30
C LEU A 120 1.04 -0.13 2.88
N PHE A 121 0.41 0.33 3.95
CA PHE A 121 -0.73 -0.38 4.55
C PHE A 121 -1.87 -0.57 3.56
N LEU A 122 -2.24 0.48 2.81
CA LEU A 122 -3.24 0.41 1.75
C LEU A 122 -2.87 -0.65 0.72
N ALA A 123 -1.64 -0.62 0.18
CA ALA A 123 -1.20 -1.55 -0.85
C ALA A 123 -1.24 -3.02 -0.38
N ASP A 124 -0.88 -3.27 0.88
CA ASP A 124 -0.91 -4.62 1.46
C ASP A 124 -2.33 -5.07 1.81
N LEU A 125 -3.17 -4.16 2.30
CA LEU A 125 -4.57 -4.39 2.63
C LEU A 125 -5.38 -4.74 1.37
N VAL A 126 -5.37 -3.88 0.34
CA VAL A 126 -6.25 -4.05 -0.83
C VAL A 126 -5.90 -5.29 -1.67
N ARG A 127 -4.64 -5.73 -1.66
CA ARG A 127 -4.23 -6.99 -2.33
C ARG A 127 -4.75 -8.25 -1.63
N ARG A 128 -5.22 -8.14 -0.38
CA ARG A 128 -5.74 -9.25 0.43
C ARG A 128 -7.25 -9.20 0.60
N VAL A 129 -7.86 -8.06 0.33
CA VAL A 129 -9.32 -7.88 0.31
C VAL A 129 -9.85 -8.45 -1.01
N ASP A 130 -10.25 -9.73 -0.97
CA ASP A 130 -10.77 -10.47 -2.14
C ASP A 130 -12.24 -10.11 -2.45
N VAL A 131 -12.47 -8.84 -2.84
CA VAL A 131 -13.73 -8.32 -3.37
C VAL A 131 -13.48 -7.24 -4.43
N ARG A 132 -14.49 -6.94 -5.25
CA ARG A 132 -14.43 -5.81 -6.18
C ARG A 132 -14.50 -4.50 -5.40
N LEU A 133 -13.54 -3.61 -5.63
CA LEU A 133 -13.44 -2.30 -5.01
C LEU A 133 -12.76 -1.31 -5.96
N ALA A 134 -12.98 -0.02 -5.73
CA ALA A 134 -12.16 1.06 -6.30
C ALA A 134 -11.13 1.52 -5.27
N VAL A 135 -9.96 2.00 -5.73
CA VAL A 135 -8.92 2.57 -4.86
C VAL A 135 -8.60 3.98 -5.33
N ASP A 136 -8.52 4.92 -4.39
CA ASP A 136 -8.07 6.28 -4.64
C ASP A 136 -7.27 6.82 -3.44
N PHE A 137 -6.66 8.00 -3.61
CA PHE A 137 -5.88 8.67 -2.58
C PHE A 137 -6.39 10.07 -2.30
N VAL A 138 -6.31 10.48 -1.04
CA VAL A 138 -6.54 11.85 -0.59
C VAL A 138 -5.32 12.34 0.17
N ARG A 139 -5.03 13.65 0.11
CA ARG A 139 -3.99 14.27 0.94
C ARG A 139 -4.60 15.31 1.86
N VAL A 140 -4.24 15.23 3.14
CA VAL A 140 -4.66 16.17 4.17
C VAL A 140 -3.43 16.72 4.86
N GLU A 141 -3.35 18.04 4.93
CA GLU A 141 -2.24 18.71 5.58
C GLU A 141 -2.77 19.56 6.75
N SER A 142 -2.07 19.49 7.87
CA SER A 142 -2.29 20.41 8.99
C SER A 142 -1.30 21.55 8.87
N TYR A 143 -1.78 22.79 8.81
CA TYR A 143 -0.88 23.95 8.83
C TYR A 143 -0.15 24.04 10.20
N GLY A 144 1.17 24.14 10.15
CA GLY A 144 2.02 24.38 11.32
C GLY A 144 3.43 23.86 11.09
N ALA A 145 4.40 24.74 10.85
CA ALA A 145 5.81 24.37 10.86
C ALA A 145 6.25 24.21 12.33
N GLY A 146 6.01 23.04 12.93
CA GLY A 146 6.38 22.75 14.33
C GLY A 146 5.67 21.52 14.89
N THR A 147 6.03 21.10 16.11
CA THR A 147 5.44 19.95 16.83
C THR A 147 4.02 20.19 17.34
N GLU A 148 3.41 21.34 16.99
CA GLU A 148 2.04 21.70 17.35
C GLU A 148 1.24 22.02 16.09
N SER A 149 0.31 21.14 15.73
CA SER A 149 -0.68 21.36 14.69
C SER A 149 -1.74 22.37 15.17
N SER A 150 -1.49 23.66 15.04
CA SER A 150 -2.45 24.72 15.40
C SER A 150 -3.47 25.03 14.28
N GLY A 151 -3.21 24.57 13.05
CA GLY A 151 -4.14 24.70 11.93
C GLY A 151 -5.21 23.59 11.89
N LYS A 152 -6.44 23.96 11.55
CA LYS A 152 -7.47 22.98 11.14
C LYS A 152 -6.96 22.20 9.92
N PRO A 153 -6.98 20.85 9.92
CA PRO A 153 -6.60 20.05 8.75
C PRO A 153 -7.39 20.48 7.51
N ARG A 154 -6.75 20.44 6.34
CA ARG A 154 -7.38 20.76 5.05
C ARG A 154 -7.00 19.75 3.98
N ILE A 155 -7.95 19.43 3.11
CA ILE A 155 -7.73 18.61 1.93
C ILE A 155 -6.89 19.40 0.93
N THR A 156 -5.70 18.90 0.58
CA THR A 156 -4.80 19.51 -0.41
C THR A 156 -4.80 18.79 -1.75
N SER A 157 -5.21 17.52 -1.75
CA SER A 157 -5.50 16.74 -2.96
C SER A 157 -6.76 15.92 -2.71
N ASP A 158 -7.79 16.14 -3.53
CA ASP A 158 -9.08 15.46 -3.43
C ASP A 158 -9.14 14.20 -4.32
N LEU A 159 -10.17 13.39 -4.11
CA LEU A 159 -10.48 12.17 -4.85
C LEU A 159 -10.81 12.46 -6.32
N LYS A 160 -10.40 11.54 -7.19
CA LYS A 160 -10.81 11.45 -8.60
C LYS A 160 -12.06 10.58 -8.76
N VAL A 161 -12.21 9.56 -7.91
CA VAL A 161 -13.38 8.66 -7.93
C VAL A 161 -14.57 9.33 -7.26
N ASP A 162 -15.74 9.25 -7.90
CA ASP A 162 -17.00 9.68 -7.29
C ASP A 162 -17.43 8.72 -6.18
N VAL A 163 -17.77 9.30 -5.02
CA VAL A 163 -18.15 8.60 -3.79
C VAL A 163 -19.64 8.76 -3.46
N ALA A 164 -20.40 9.53 -4.24
CA ALA A 164 -21.81 9.76 -3.99
C ALA A 164 -22.60 8.44 -3.98
N GLY A 165 -23.38 8.21 -2.92
CA GLY A 165 -24.17 7.01 -2.69
C GLY A 165 -23.37 5.75 -2.33
N LYS A 166 -22.03 5.81 -2.28
CA LYS A 166 -21.18 4.64 -2.07
C LYS A 166 -20.74 4.48 -0.62
N HIS A 167 -20.45 3.23 -0.25
CA HIS A 167 -19.69 2.93 0.95
C HIS A 167 -18.22 3.31 0.72
N VAL A 168 -17.66 4.11 1.62
CA VAL A 168 -16.25 4.53 1.57
C VAL A 168 -15.50 3.93 2.75
N VAL A 169 -14.31 3.39 2.48
CA VAL A 169 -13.38 2.91 3.51
C VAL A 169 -12.17 3.83 3.53
N VAL A 170 -12.04 4.66 4.55
CA VAL A 170 -10.85 5.50 4.77
C VAL A 170 -9.75 4.64 5.37
N VAL A 171 -8.60 4.60 4.72
CA VAL A 171 -7.41 3.86 5.15
C VAL A 171 -6.34 4.83 5.63
N GLU A 172 -6.03 4.77 6.91
CA GLU A 172 -5.05 5.61 7.61
C GLU A 172 -3.87 4.74 8.10
N ASP A 173 -2.67 5.32 8.18
CA ASP A 173 -1.53 4.69 8.84
C ASP A 173 -1.62 4.81 10.36
N ILE A 174 -2.05 5.96 10.86
CA ILE A 174 -2.20 6.20 12.29
C ILE A 174 -3.33 7.16 12.59
N VAL A 175 -4.24 6.75 13.48
CA VAL A 175 -5.26 7.62 14.02
C VAL A 175 -4.91 7.99 15.45
N ASP A 176 -4.66 9.28 15.64
CA ASP A 176 -4.14 9.84 16.88
C ASP A 176 -5.15 10.80 17.55
N THR A 177 -4.91 12.12 17.48
CA THR A 177 -5.88 13.12 17.98
C THR A 177 -7.27 12.99 17.36
N GLY A 178 -7.35 12.45 16.14
CA GLY A 178 -8.59 12.26 15.38
C GLY A 178 -8.97 13.45 14.49
N ASN A 179 -8.21 14.55 14.51
CA ASN A 179 -8.54 15.77 13.76
C ASN A 179 -8.55 15.55 12.24
N THR A 180 -7.50 14.92 11.70
CA THR A 180 -7.40 14.58 10.27
C THR A 180 -8.57 13.71 9.83
N LEU A 181 -8.81 12.64 10.57
CA LEU A 181 -9.90 11.70 10.29
C LEU A 181 -11.28 12.37 10.35
N SER A 182 -11.54 13.21 11.35
CA SER A 182 -12.79 13.96 11.46
C SER A 182 -12.98 14.92 10.28
N CYS A 183 -11.91 15.60 9.84
CA CYS A 183 -11.96 16.43 8.65
C CYS A 183 -12.30 15.63 7.38
N LEU A 184 -11.70 14.44 7.23
CA LEU A 184 -11.95 13.55 6.09
C LEU A 184 -13.37 13.01 6.07
N ILE A 185 -13.88 12.53 7.19
CA ILE A 185 -15.26 12.02 7.29
C ILE A 185 -16.25 13.12 6.90
N ALA A 186 -16.10 14.33 7.45
CA ALA A 186 -16.98 15.46 7.12
C ALA A 186 -16.86 15.88 5.64
N HIS A 187 -15.69 15.73 5.02
CA HIS A 187 -15.50 15.99 3.59
C HIS A 187 -16.22 14.95 2.72
N LEU A 188 -16.05 13.67 3.03
CA LEU A 188 -16.66 12.56 2.29
C LEU A 188 -18.18 12.52 2.43
N GLU A 189 -18.70 12.84 3.62
CA GLU A 189 -20.13 12.97 3.87
C GLU A 189 -20.73 14.09 2.99
N LYS A 190 -20.06 15.25 2.90
CA LYS A 190 -20.48 16.34 2.00
C LYS A 190 -20.43 15.97 0.52
N LYS A 191 -19.56 15.03 0.13
CA LYS A 191 -19.51 14.47 -1.22
C LYS A 191 -20.57 13.39 -1.45
N GLY A 192 -21.41 13.10 -0.45
CA GLY A 192 -22.57 12.23 -0.57
C GLY A 192 -22.27 10.75 -0.33
N ALA A 193 -21.16 10.41 0.32
CA ALA A 193 -20.92 9.01 0.75
C ALA A 193 -22.11 8.50 1.58
N SER A 194 -22.60 7.30 1.28
CA SER A 194 -23.76 6.73 1.98
C SER A 194 -23.40 6.20 3.37
N SER A 195 -22.17 5.71 3.53
CA SER A 195 -21.59 5.29 4.79
C SER A 195 -20.06 5.34 4.71
N ILE A 196 -19.41 5.54 5.87
CA ILE A 196 -17.96 5.71 5.94
C ILE A 196 -17.41 4.81 7.03
N SER A 197 -16.66 3.79 6.61
CA SER A 197 -15.80 2.99 7.48
C SER A 197 -14.41 3.60 7.58
N VAL A 198 -13.72 3.30 8.67
CA VAL A 198 -12.32 3.66 8.90
C VAL A 198 -11.54 2.39 9.17
N CYS A 199 -10.44 2.19 8.45
CA CYS A 199 -9.48 1.12 8.66
C CYS A 199 -8.11 1.74 8.92
N THR A 200 -7.70 1.79 10.18
CA THR A 200 -6.40 2.35 10.55
C THR A 200 -5.39 1.26 10.85
N PHE A 201 -4.15 1.44 10.41
CA PHE A 201 -3.07 0.53 10.77
C PHE A 201 -2.74 0.65 12.27
N LEU A 202 -2.53 1.86 12.79
CA LEU A 202 -2.36 2.11 14.23
C LEU A 202 -3.49 2.98 14.78
N ASP A 203 -4.02 2.65 15.96
CA ASP A 203 -4.91 3.52 16.73
C ASP A 203 -4.26 3.89 18.05
N LYS A 204 -4.31 5.18 18.42
CA LYS A 204 -3.87 5.69 19.73
C LYS A 204 -5.04 6.30 20.50
N PRO A 205 -5.93 5.48 21.10
CA PRO A 205 -7.09 5.99 21.82
C PRO A 205 -6.74 6.99 22.93
N ALA A 206 -5.62 6.77 23.63
CA ALA A 206 -5.16 7.64 24.71
C ALA A 206 -4.82 9.08 24.27
N ARG A 207 -4.56 9.31 22.97
CA ARG A 207 -4.24 10.63 22.41
C ARG A 207 -5.46 11.34 21.80
N ARG A 208 -6.64 10.71 21.83
CA ARG A 208 -7.85 11.22 21.19
C ARG A 208 -8.26 12.58 21.75
N LYS A 209 -8.46 13.56 20.87
CA LYS A 209 -8.91 14.93 21.22
C LYS A 209 -10.29 15.26 20.66
N VAL A 210 -10.74 14.54 19.64
CA VAL A 210 -12.07 14.71 19.04
C VAL A 210 -12.82 13.39 19.00
N SER A 211 -14.14 13.48 19.18
CA SER A 211 -15.02 12.33 18.97
C SER A 211 -15.16 12.06 17.47
N VAL A 212 -14.70 10.91 17.02
CA VAL A 212 -14.84 10.48 15.63
C VAL A 212 -16.19 9.77 15.50
N GLN A 213 -17.11 10.40 14.78
CA GLN A 213 -18.42 9.84 14.47
C GLN A 213 -18.38 9.21 13.08
N LEU A 214 -18.74 7.93 12.99
CA LEU A 214 -18.88 7.24 11.71
C LEU A 214 -20.22 7.61 11.07
N VAL A 215 -20.28 7.51 9.74
CA VAL A 215 -21.46 7.84 8.95
C VAL A 215 -22.14 6.54 8.48
N GLY A 216 -23.46 6.48 8.63
CA GLY A 216 -24.28 5.31 8.25
C GLY A 216 -23.84 4.04 8.97
N ASP A 217 -23.79 2.93 8.24
CA ASP A 217 -23.37 1.61 8.74
C ASP A 217 -21.83 1.43 8.79
N GLY A 218 -21.10 2.54 8.88
CA GLY A 218 -19.65 2.56 8.95
C GLY A 218 -19.10 1.80 10.16
N LYS A 219 -17.95 1.15 9.99
CA LYS A 219 -17.22 0.46 11.07
C LYS A 219 -15.81 1.02 11.26
N PHE A 220 -15.24 0.81 12.45
CA PHE A 220 -13.85 1.18 12.76
C PHE A 220 -12.99 -0.06 12.93
N TYR A 221 -12.19 -0.40 11.91
CA TYR A 221 -11.23 -1.49 11.93
C TYR A 221 -9.87 -0.99 12.42
N ARG A 222 -9.23 -1.78 13.29
CA ARG A 222 -7.94 -1.45 13.91
C ARG A 222 -6.91 -2.52 13.56
N GLY A 223 -5.79 -2.12 13.00
CA GLY A 223 -4.59 -2.96 12.93
C GLY A 223 -4.06 -3.21 14.33
N PHE A 224 -3.39 -2.22 14.92
CA PHE A 224 -2.85 -2.32 16.27
C PHE A 224 -3.32 -1.16 17.13
N GLU A 225 -3.60 -1.44 18.40
CA GLU A 225 -3.65 -0.40 19.42
C GLU A 225 -2.21 -0.08 19.86
N CYS A 226 -1.82 1.18 19.75
CA CYS A 226 -0.48 1.65 20.07
C CYS A 226 -0.53 2.58 21.29
N PRO A 227 0.31 2.35 22.31
CA PRO A 227 0.54 3.34 23.35
C PRO A 227 1.15 4.64 22.80
N ASP A 228 1.32 5.65 23.64
CA ASP A 228 1.89 6.94 23.24
C ASP A 228 3.43 6.88 23.05
N TYR A 229 3.87 6.08 22.08
CA TYR A 229 5.26 5.97 21.62
C TYR A 229 5.48 6.77 20.34
N PHE A 230 6.69 7.31 20.16
CA PHE A 230 7.09 7.84 18.85
C PHE A 230 7.49 6.67 17.96
N VAL A 231 6.66 6.32 16.98
CA VAL A 231 6.84 5.16 16.11
C VAL A 231 7.10 5.56 14.68
N VAL A 232 7.95 4.79 14.00
CA VAL A 232 8.30 4.95 12.58
C VAL A 232 8.33 3.60 11.88
N GLY A 233 8.36 3.61 10.55
CA GLY A 233 8.37 2.39 9.74
C GLY A 233 7.00 1.99 9.23
N TYR A 234 6.99 1.15 8.20
CA TYR A 234 5.78 0.70 7.52
C TYR A 234 4.84 1.85 7.11
N GLY A 235 5.43 2.89 6.50
CA GLY A 235 4.71 4.09 6.04
C GLY A 235 4.79 5.27 7.00
N LEU A 236 4.96 5.01 8.31
CA LEU A 236 5.14 6.04 9.34
C LEU A 236 6.53 6.67 9.24
N ASP A 237 6.64 7.97 9.48
CA ASP A 237 7.88 8.72 9.29
C ASP A 237 8.35 9.54 10.49
N TYR A 238 9.62 9.90 10.41
CA TYR A 238 10.17 11.08 11.06
C TYR A 238 10.94 11.89 10.03
N ALA A 239 10.54 13.15 9.80
CA ALA A 239 11.14 14.04 8.81
C ALA A 239 11.22 13.41 7.39
N GLU A 240 10.14 12.75 6.97
CA GLU A 240 10.02 12.02 5.69
C GLU A 240 10.92 10.78 5.54
N LEU A 241 11.68 10.42 6.57
CA LEU A 241 12.51 9.22 6.60
C LEU A 241 11.80 8.06 7.28
N TYR A 242 12.38 6.87 7.21
CA TYR A 242 11.95 5.63 7.86
C TYR A 242 10.69 4.95 7.31
N ARG A 243 9.89 5.60 6.43
CA ARG A 243 8.68 5.01 5.84
C ARG A 243 8.92 3.62 5.22
N ASN A 244 10.12 3.37 4.72
CA ASN A 244 10.53 2.14 4.02
C ASN A 244 10.93 0.98 4.94
N LEU A 245 11.00 1.16 6.26
CA LEU A 245 11.27 0.04 7.17
C LEU A 245 10.11 -0.97 7.07
N PRO A 246 10.40 -2.29 6.96
CA PRO A 246 9.36 -3.31 6.80
C PRO A 246 8.65 -3.66 8.11
N TYR A 247 9.05 -3.03 9.21
CA TYR A 247 8.56 -3.23 10.57
C TYR A 247 8.20 -1.88 11.18
N VAL A 248 7.52 -1.90 12.33
CA VAL A 248 7.27 -0.70 13.15
C VAL A 248 8.25 -0.68 14.31
N GLY A 249 9.02 0.40 14.43
CA GLY A 249 9.98 0.61 15.50
C GLY A 249 9.65 1.82 16.35
N VAL A 250 10.03 1.79 17.62
CA VAL A 250 10.04 2.98 18.48
C VAL A 250 11.32 3.76 18.20
N LEU A 251 11.20 5.05 17.88
CA LEU A 251 12.34 5.93 17.61
C LEU A 251 13.01 6.33 18.94
N LYS A 252 14.35 6.36 18.98
CA LYS A 252 15.08 6.81 20.17
C LYS A 252 14.73 8.26 20.52
N PRO A 253 14.48 8.60 21.80
CA PRO A 253 14.17 9.97 22.21
C PRO A 253 15.20 11.02 21.74
N GLU A 254 16.48 10.67 21.72
CA GLU A 254 17.61 11.49 21.26
C GLU A 254 17.42 12.00 19.81
N MET A 255 16.64 11.30 19.00
CA MET A 255 16.41 11.67 17.60
C MET A 255 15.45 12.84 17.44
N TYR A 256 14.51 13.03 18.38
CA TYR A 256 13.41 13.99 18.24
C TYR A 256 13.23 14.95 19.42
N LYS A 257 13.87 14.67 20.56
CA LYS A 257 14.00 15.60 21.67
C LYS A 257 15.35 16.29 21.52
N LYS A 258 15.37 17.53 21.01
CA LYS A 258 16.59 18.36 21.11
C LYS A 258 16.87 18.61 22.59
N ASP A 259 18.13 18.52 22.99
CA ASP A 259 18.55 18.93 24.33
C ASP A 259 18.12 20.37 24.57
N SER A 260 17.34 20.58 25.63
CA SER A 260 16.88 21.91 26.07
C SER A 260 17.99 22.77 26.68
N SER A 261 19.26 22.47 26.38
CA SER A 261 20.42 23.18 26.91
C SER A 261 20.98 24.14 25.87
N ASN A 262 20.45 25.37 25.87
CA ASN A 262 21.25 26.57 25.58
C ASN A 262 20.69 27.76 26.36
#